data_AF-A0A830CN08-F1
#
_entry.id   AF-A0A830CN08-F1
#
_cell.length_a   1.000
_cell.length_b   1.000
_cell.length_c   1.000
_cell.angle_alpha   90.00
_cell.angle_beta   90.00
_cell.angle_gamma   90.00
#
_symmetry.space_group_name_H-M   'P 1'
#
loop_
_entity.id
_entity.type
_entity.pdbx_description
1 polymer ?
#
loop_
_entity_poly.entity_id
_entity_poly.type
_entity_poly.pdbx_seq_one_letter_code
_entity_poly.pdbx_strand_id
1 'polypeptide(L)'
;MSMDNGLDVISIVGMGGLGKTTLAKKVYDDETVKRHFNRHVWIVASDYGEVKHLLAHLIEKLVEDSPLPPKLEDMSADDMREFI
;
A
#
# COMPACT_ATOMS: atom_id res chain seq x y z
N MET A 1 -10.42 20.30 18.39
CA MET A 1 -10.15 18.86 18.53
C MET A 1 -9.97 18.34 17.12
N SER A 2 -8.74 18.38 16.62
CA SER A 2 -8.45 18.04 15.23
C SER A 2 -8.63 16.53 15.05
N MET A 3 -9.41 16.13 14.05
CA MET A 3 -9.41 14.75 13.57
C MET A 3 -8.11 14.57 12.80
N ASP A 4 -7.07 14.07 13.47
CA ASP A 4 -5.92 13.51 12.77
C ASP A 4 -6.42 12.24 12.10
N ASN A 5 -6.55 12.24 10.77
CA ASN A 5 -6.90 11.04 10.00
C ASN A 5 -5.79 9.99 10.24
N GLY A 6 -6.11 8.99 11.07
CA GLY A 6 -5.18 8.07 11.72
C GLY A 6 -4.47 7.12 10.76
N LEU A 7 -3.41 7.63 10.12
CA LEU A 7 -2.45 6.85 9.35
C LEU A 7 -1.16 6.67 10.16
N ASP A 8 -0.87 5.44 10.56
CA ASP A 8 0.40 5.09 11.20
C ASP A 8 1.43 4.67 10.15
N VAL A 9 2.59 5.33 10.15
CA VAL A 9 3.71 5.04 9.24
C VAL A 9 4.89 4.49 10.03
N ILE A 10 5.35 3.29 9.65
CA ILE A 10 6.52 2.65 10.24
C ILE A 10 7.65 2.63 9.20
N SER A 11 8.77 3.30 9.50
CA SER A 11 9.95 3.33 8.64
C SER A 11 11.02 2.36 9.14
N ILE A 12 11.58 1.53 8.25
CA ILE A 12 12.69 0.61 8.52
C ILE A 12 13.94 1.12 7.80
N VAL A 13 14.89 1.66 8.55
CA VAL A 13 16.11 2.29 8.02
C VAL A 13 17.37 1.53 8.42
N GLY A 14 18.42 1.60 7.58
CA GLY A 14 19.70 0.93 7.82
C GLY A 14 20.48 0.67 6.54
N MET A 15 21.74 0.28 6.67
CA MET A 15 22.63 -0.02 5.54
C MET A 15 22.10 -1.14 4.62
N GLY A 16 22.61 -1.18 3.38
CA GLY A 16 22.35 -2.26 2.44
C GLY A 16 22.74 -3.63 3.02
N GLY A 17 22.00 -4.69 2.65
CA GLY A 17 22.31 -6.06 3.10
C GLY A 17 21.89 -6.43 4.52
N LEU A 18 21.39 -5.50 5.34
CA LEU A 18 20.94 -5.78 6.72
C LEU A 18 19.60 -6.53 6.82
N GLY A 19 18.98 -6.90 5.69
CA GLY A 19 17.72 -7.66 5.70
C GLY A 19 16.47 -6.83 6.02
N LYS A 20 16.46 -5.51 5.77
CA LYS A 20 15.29 -4.63 6.02
C LYS A 20 14.02 -5.14 5.32
N THR A 21 14.11 -5.39 4.02
CA THR A 21 13.01 -5.95 3.22
C THR A 21 12.64 -7.35 3.71
N THR A 22 13.62 -8.15 4.13
CA THR A 22 13.38 -9.49 4.71
C THR A 22 12.57 -9.41 6.00
N LEU A 23 12.89 -8.46 6.90
CA LEU A 23 12.15 -8.25 8.13
C LEU A 23 10.71 -7.81 7.84
N ALA A 24 10.53 -6.80 6.99
CA ALA A 24 9.20 -6.33 6.59
C ALA A 24 8.36 -7.45 5.96
N LYS A 25 8.98 -8.26 5.09
CA LYS A 25 8.31 -9.38 4.42
C LYS A 25 7.90 -10.48 5.40
N LYS A 26 8.76 -10.81 6.37
CA LYS A 26 8.42 -11.76 7.45
C LYS A 26 7.23 -11.30 8.28
N VAL A 27 7.16 -10.02 8.62
CA VAL A 27 6.02 -9.45 9.37
C VAL A 27 4.76 -9.45 8.51
N TYR A 28 4.86 -9.03 7.24
CA TYR A 28 3.74 -9.04 6.30
C TYR A 28 3.18 -10.45 6.06
N ASP A 29 4.05 -11.46 6.00
CA ASP A 29 3.65 -12.84 5.77
C ASP A 29 3.14 -13.57 7.03
N ASP A 30 3.27 -12.96 8.21
CA ASP A 30 2.80 -13.55 9.47
C ASP A 30 1.26 -13.65 9.50
N GLU A 31 0.75 -14.84 9.80
CA GLU A 31 -0.69 -15.12 9.78
C GLU A 31 -1.48 -14.35 10.86
N THR A 32 -0.85 -14.03 11.98
CA THR A 32 -1.50 -13.21 13.03
C THR A 32 -1.62 -11.76 12.58
N VAL A 33 -0.58 -11.25 11.91
CA VAL A 33 -0.59 -9.91 11.31
C VAL A 33 -1.64 -9.84 10.20
N LYS A 34 -1.65 -10.77 9.25
CA LYS A 34 -2.64 -10.79 8.17
C LYS A 34 -4.07 -10.85 8.69
N ARG A 35 -4.35 -11.66 9.71
CA ARG A 35 -5.68 -11.73 10.33
C ARG A 35 -6.11 -10.47 11.06
N HIS A 36 -5.16 -9.60 11.46
CA HIS A 36 -5.45 -8.34 12.11
C HIS A 36 -5.93 -7.27 11.13
N PHE A 37 -5.42 -7.29 9.88
CA PHE A 37 -5.75 -6.31 8.85
C PHE A 37 -6.77 -6.88 7.86
N ASN A 38 -7.92 -6.20 7.68
CA ASN A 38 -8.95 -6.62 6.75
C ASN A 38 -8.45 -6.75 5.30
N ARG A 39 -7.50 -5.90 4.92
CA ARG A 39 -6.88 -5.85 3.59
C ARG A 39 -5.40 -5.50 3.77
N HIS A 40 -4.54 -6.11 2.97
CA HIS A 40 -3.11 -5.85 3.00
C HIS A 40 -2.52 -6.04 1.60
N VAL A 41 -1.52 -5.24 1.24
CA VAL A 41 -0.86 -5.32 -0.06
C VAL A 41 0.65 -5.15 0.10
N TRP A 42 1.41 -5.91 -0.70
CA TRP A 42 2.85 -5.78 -0.80
C TRP A 42 3.21 -5.33 -2.20
N ILE A 43 3.83 -4.16 -2.31
CA ILE A 43 4.27 -3.57 -3.59
C ILE A 43 5.75 -3.25 -3.54
N VAL A 44 6.40 -3.31 -4.69
CA VAL A 44 7.80 -2.91 -4.87
C VAL A 44 7.80 -1.64 -5.72
N ALA A 45 8.06 -0.49 -5.10
CA ALA A 45 7.93 0.80 -5.78
C ALA A 45 8.83 0.94 -7.01
N SER A 46 10.00 0.27 -7.03
CA SER A 46 10.92 0.30 -8.16
C SER A 46 10.39 -0.39 -9.42
N ASP A 47 9.34 -1.20 -9.30
CA ASP A 47 8.73 -1.87 -10.46
C ASP A 47 7.83 -0.90 -11.27
N TYR A 48 7.60 0.32 -10.76
CA TYR A 48 6.75 1.33 -11.36
C TYR A 48 7.55 2.58 -11.71
N GLY A 49 7.43 3.03 -12.98
CA GLY A 49 8.04 4.29 -13.44
C GLY A 49 7.26 5.55 -13.05
N GLU A 50 5.97 5.40 -12.72
CA GLU A 50 5.07 6.50 -12.38
C GLU A 50 4.26 6.19 -11.12
N VAL A 51 4.16 7.15 -10.20
CA VAL A 51 3.40 7.02 -8.94
C VAL A 51 1.94 6.67 -9.20
N LYS A 52 1.36 7.19 -10.30
CA LYS A 52 -0.02 6.89 -10.69
C LYS A 52 -0.23 5.39 -10.94
N HIS A 53 0.69 4.72 -11.64
CA HIS A 53 0.59 3.28 -11.89
C HIS A 53 0.73 2.47 -10.60
N LEU A 54 1.60 2.91 -9.69
CA LEU A 54 1.75 2.31 -8.36
C LEU A 54 0.45 2.41 -7.56
N LEU A 55 -0.15 3.60 -7.50
CA LEU A 55 -1.40 3.85 -6.78
C LEU A 55 -2.58 3.08 -7.38
N ALA A 56 -2.70 3.06 -8.71
CA ALA A 56 -3.74 2.29 -9.39
C ALA A 56 -3.62 0.79 -9.05
N HIS A 57 -2.42 0.22 -9.12
CA HIS A 57 -2.20 -1.19 -8.78
C HIS A 57 -2.46 -1.49 -7.30
N LEU A 58 -2.10 -0.57 -6.41
CA LEU A 58 -2.39 -0.67 -4.98
C LEU A 58 -3.90 -0.73 -4.75
N ILE A 59 -4.67 0.19 -5.36
CA ILE A 59 -6.14 0.22 -5.26
C ILE A 59 -6.75 -1.06 -5.83
N GLU A 60 -6.33 -1.51 -7.00
CA GLU A 60 -6.80 -2.77 -7.61
C GLU A 60 -6.64 -3.96 -6.65
N LYS A 61 -5.49 -4.05 -5.97
CA LYS A 61 -5.19 -5.12 -5.02
C LYS A 61 -5.97 -5.02 -3.70
N LEU A 62 -6.31 -3.82 -3.27
CA LEU A 62 -7.09 -3.62 -2.04
C LEU A 62 -8.60 -3.76 -2.27
N VAL A 63 -9.08 -3.58 -3.51
CA VAL A 63 -10.52 -3.46 -3.82
C VAL A 63 -11.05 -4.70 -4.57
N GLU A 64 -10.39 -5.86 -4.45
CA GLU A 64 -10.69 -7.10 -5.20
C GLU A 64 -12.19 -7.53 -5.22
N ASP A 65 -13.01 -7.11 -4.23
CA ASP A 65 -14.44 -7.43 -4.11
C ASP A 65 -15.43 -6.34 -4.58
N SER A 66 -14.96 -5.20 -5.11
CA SER A 66 -15.82 -4.11 -5.60
C SER A 66 -15.53 -3.80 -7.06
N PRO A 67 -16.55 -3.40 -7.86
CA PRO A 67 -16.28 -2.89 -9.19
C PRO A 67 -15.28 -1.74 -9.09
N LEU A 68 -14.18 -1.86 -9.82
CA LEU A 68 -13.21 -0.78 -9.99
C LEU A 68 -13.94 0.43 -10.56
N PRO A 69 -13.60 1.66 -10.14
CA PRO A 69 -14.06 2.84 -10.84
C PRO A 69 -13.66 2.68 -12.32
N PRO A 70 -14.58 2.82 -13.29
CA PRO A 70 -14.32 2.58 -14.72
C PRO A 70 -13.27 3.52 -15.34
N LYS A 71 -12.59 4.34 -14.53
CA LYS A 71 -11.71 5.43 -14.93
C LYS A 71 -10.52 5.66 -13.99
N LEU A 72 -9.99 4.64 -13.31
CA LEU A 72 -8.73 4.79 -12.54
C LEU A 72 -7.62 5.44 -13.40
N GLU A 73 -7.56 5.12 -14.69
CA GLU A 73 -6.62 5.70 -15.65
C GLU A 73 -6.85 7.19 -15.94
N ASP A 74 -8.05 7.73 -15.73
CA ASP A 74 -8.34 9.16 -15.94
C ASP A 74 -8.20 9.98 -14.64
N MET A 75 -8.10 9.32 -13.48
CA MET A 75 -8.03 9.99 -12.17
C MET A 75 -6.65 10.60 -11.90
N SER A 76 -6.63 11.73 -11.20
CA SER A 76 -5.38 12.29 -10.68
C SER A 76 -4.89 11.46 -9.49
N ALA A 77 -3.60 11.53 -9.19
CA ALA A 77 -3.04 10.84 -8.02
C ALA A 77 -3.62 11.37 -6.69
N ASP A 78 -4.07 12.63 -6.66
CA ASP A 78 -4.72 13.22 -5.49
C ASP A 78 -6.13 12.63 -5.29
N ASP A 79 -6.90 12.46 -6.38
CA ASP A 79 -8.24 11.85 -6.31
C ASP A 79 -8.17 10.37 -5.91
N MET A 80 -7.09 9.68 -6.27
CA MET A 80 -6.84 8.29 -5.87
C MET A 80 -6.68 8.13 -4.35
N ARG A 81 -6.32 9.20 -3.62
CA ARG A 81 -6.17 9.14 -2.16
C ARG A 81 -7.47 8.86 -1.43
N GLU A 82 -8.63 9.19 -2.00
CA GLU A 82 -9.93 8.93 -1.37
C GLU A 82 -10.25 7.41 -1.30
N PHE A 83 -9.51 6.57 -2.01
CA PHE A 83 -9.69 5.11 -1.98
C PHE A 83 -8.77 4.38 -1.01
N ILE A 84 -7.82 5.08 -0.37
CA ILE A 84 -6.78 4.52 0.51
C ILE A 84 -6.80 5.19 1.88
#